data_AF-A0A1E3AWM1-F1
#
_entry.id   AF-A0A1E3AWM1-F1
#
_cell.length_a   1.000
_cell.length_b   1.000
_cell.length_c   1.000
_cell.angle_alpha   90.00
_cell.angle_beta   90.00
_cell.angle_gamma   90.00
#
_symmetry.space_group_name_H-M   'P 1'
#
loop_
_entity.id
_entity.type
_entity.pdbx_description
1 polymer ?
#
loop_
_entity_poly.entity_id
_entity_poly.type
_entity_poly.pdbx_seq_one_letter_code
_entity_poly.pdbx_strand_id
1 'polypeptide(L)'
;MTDSKKMIPLSELTLLDRFLFDAVMENDDIHKTILQIILGRDIALLTKNQTEKELRTSPLLRSIRMDVYAMDEEKIIYNSEMQKQLKYDLPKRSRFYQSLMDASLLEPGSIHFNLLNDTYIIVITPYDIFGLGKYKYTFRARCDEALDCILPDGAVRMFLNTRGNNREEVGAELAGFLEYAEKTDEETMLKTGSDAVRKIHEHISKIKASEEMGVRYMQAWEEKVQEREEGRSEGRAEGRVEGRAEGRNEGIEYNVPIDVDTLRRRVP
;
A
#
# COMPACT_ATOMS: atom_id res chain seq x y z
N MET A 1 4.23 17.58 25.72
CA MET A 1 5.18 17.73 24.60
C MET A 1 4.67 16.86 23.47
N THR A 2 4.13 17.48 22.42
CA THR A 2 3.65 16.78 21.23
C THR A 2 4.83 16.18 20.49
N ASP A 3 4.81 14.86 20.33
CA ASP A 3 5.74 14.12 19.49
C ASP A 3 5.52 14.56 18.03
N SER A 4 6.17 15.65 17.62
CA SER A 4 6.24 16.05 16.23
C SER A 4 7.21 15.07 15.59
N LYS A 5 6.64 14.17 14.78
CA LYS A 5 7.45 13.19 14.06
C LYS A 5 8.38 13.99 13.15
N LYS A 6 9.68 14.02 13.49
CA LYS A 6 10.70 14.77 12.78
C LYS A 6 10.68 14.36 11.30
N MET A 7 10.76 15.33 10.40
CA MET A 7 10.84 15.07 8.96
C MET A 7 12.05 14.18 8.68
N ILE A 8 11.82 13.09 7.96
CA ILE A 8 12.89 12.22 7.46
C ILE A 8 13.42 12.88 6.18
N PRO A 9 14.72 13.18 6.04
CA PRO A 9 15.29 13.73 4.82
C PRO A 9 15.04 12.83 3.60
N LEU A 10 14.93 13.41 2.40
CA LEU A 10 14.78 12.66 1.14
C LEU A 10 15.88 11.60 0.96
N SER A 11 17.11 11.93 1.35
CA SER A 11 18.26 11.02 1.30
C SER A 11 18.09 9.74 2.12
N GLU A 12 17.30 9.81 3.21
CA GLU A 12 17.05 8.70 4.14
C GLU A 12 15.79 7.90 3.78
N LEU A 13 15.01 8.31 2.76
CA LEU A 13 13.87 7.53 2.32
C LEU A 13 14.28 6.20 1.69
N THR A 14 13.42 5.19 1.85
CA THR A 14 13.58 3.87 1.26
C THR A 14 12.53 3.65 0.18
N LEU A 15 12.67 2.62 -0.66
CA LEU A 15 11.63 2.24 -1.62
C LEU A 15 10.30 1.88 -0.93
N LEU A 16 10.30 1.60 0.38
CA LEU A 16 9.07 1.42 1.16
C LEU A 16 8.32 2.73 1.44
N ASP A 17 8.96 3.88 1.25
CA ASP A 17 8.34 5.17 1.44
C ASP A 17 7.63 5.59 0.16
N ARG A 18 6.29 5.68 0.23
CA ARG A 18 5.39 5.95 -0.89
C ARG A 18 5.87 7.06 -1.83
N PHE A 19 6.33 8.18 -1.28
CA PHE A 19 6.86 9.29 -2.11
C PHE A 19 8.04 8.85 -3.00
N LEU A 20 9.03 8.16 -2.42
CA LEU A 20 10.18 7.70 -3.21
C LEU A 20 9.78 6.59 -4.18
N PHE A 21 8.89 5.69 -3.75
CA PHE A 21 8.34 4.65 -4.62
C PHE A 21 7.67 5.24 -5.87
N ASP A 22 6.74 6.18 -5.67
CA ASP A 22 6.02 6.83 -6.77
C ASP A 22 7.00 7.58 -7.69
N ALA A 23 7.92 8.37 -7.12
CA ALA A 23 8.91 9.12 -7.91
C ALA A 23 9.83 8.21 -8.75
N VAL A 24 10.28 7.08 -8.20
CA VAL A 24 11.08 6.08 -8.92
C VAL A 24 10.28 5.45 -10.05
N MET A 25 9.01 5.19 -9.77
CA MET A 25 8.08 4.57 -10.70
C MET A 25 7.51 5.56 -11.72
N GLU A 26 7.89 6.85 -11.75
CA GLU A 26 7.59 7.74 -12.89
C GLU A 26 8.47 7.44 -14.12
N ASN A 27 9.57 6.69 -13.93
CA ASN A 27 10.46 6.27 -15.00
C ASN A 27 10.07 4.88 -15.53
N ASP A 28 9.59 4.84 -16.78
CA ASP A 28 9.11 3.62 -17.43
C ASP A 28 10.16 2.50 -17.46
N ASP A 29 11.43 2.83 -17.74
CA ASP A 29 12.52 1.86 -17.81
C ASP A 29 12.81 1.23 -16.44
N ILE A 30 12.72 2.01 -15.38
CA ILE A 30 12.93 1.53 -14.01
C ILE A 30 11.74 0.69 -13.55
N HIS A 31 10.50 1.15 -13.79
CA HIS A 31 9.31 0.36 -13.47
C HIS A 31 9.29 -0.97 -14.22
N LYS A 32 9.59 -0.96 -15.53
CA LYS A 32 9.79 -2.17 -16.33
C LYS A 32 10.82 -3.11 -15.69
N THR A 33 11.99 -2.57 -15.32
CA THR A 33 13.07 -3.36 -14.70
C THR A 33 12.57 -4.05 -13.41
N ILE A 34 11.82 -3.32 -12.57
CA ILE A 34 11.24 -3.88 -11.34
C ILE A 34 10.20 -4.96 -11.64
N LEU A 35 9.30 -4.74 -12.60
CA LEU A 35 8.32 -5.75 -12.99
C LEU A 35 8.99 -7.02 -13.54
N GLN A 36 10.06 -6.89 -14.33
CA GLN A 36 10.83 -8.03 -14.84
C GLN A 36 11.45 -8.84 -13.70
N ILE A 37 12.02 -8.18 -12.67
CA ILE A 37 12.53 -8.86 -11.47
C ILE A 37 11.40 -9.61 -10.74
N ILE A 38 10.24 -8.98 -10.58
CA ILE A 38 9.10 -9.56 -9.83
C ILE A 38 8.48 -10.76 -10.54
N LEU A 39 8.29 -10.65 -11.86
CA LEU A 39 7.62 -11.67 -12.67
C LEU A 39 8.59 -12.75 -13.18
N GLY A 40 9.89 -12.46 -13.25
CA GLY A 40 10.90 -13.38 -13.77
C GLY A 40 10.78 -13.61 -15.29
N ARG A 41 10.28 -12.62 -16.03
CA ARG A 41 10.12 -12.65 -17.50
C ARG A 41 10.36 -11.27 -18.09
N ASP A 42 10.63 -11.23 -19.39
CA ASP A 42 10.71 -9.97 -20.12
C ASP A 42 9.36 -9.29 -20.29
N ILE A 43 9.36 -7.97 -20.19
CA ILE A 43 8.17 -7.12 -20.29
C ILE A 43 8.50 -5.91 -21.17
N ALA A 44 7.60 -5.54 -22.06
CA ALA A 44 7.65 -4.31 -22.82
C ALA A 44 6.44 -3.46 -22.47
N LEU A 45 6.64 -2.31 -21.83
CA LEU A 45 5.55 -1.41 -21.49
C LEU A 45 5.02 -0.74 -22.76
N LEU A 46 3.70 -0.77 -22.94
CA LEU A 46 3.03 -0.16 -24.09
C LEU A 46 2.82 1.35 -23.89
N THR A 47 2.51 1.75 -22.67
CA THR A 47 2.18 3.13 -22.32
C THR A 47 3.03 3.58 -21.15
N LYS A 48 3.25 4.90 -21.07
CA LYS A 48 3.83 5.52 -19.88
C LYS A 48 3.04 5.09 -18.63
N ASN A 49 3.76 4.71 -17.59
CA ASN A 49 3.14 4.40 -16.31
C ASN A 49 2.49 5.65 -15.69
N GLN A 50 1.48 5.40 -14.86
CA GLN A 50 0.68 6.44 -14.21
C GLN A 50 0.78 6.24 -12.71
N THR A 51 1.42 7.20 -12.04
CA THR A 51 1.50 7.23 -10.59
C THR A 51 0.23 7.87 -10.01
N GLU A 52 -0.19 7.41 -8.83
CA GLU A 52 -1.35 7.94 -8.09
C GLU A 52 -2.66 7.98 -8.91
N LYS A 53 -2.86 7.02 -9.82
CA LYS A 53 -4.04 6.96 -10.69
C LYS A 53 -5.32 6.72 -9.89
N GLU A 54 -6.23 7.70 -9.89
CA GLU A 54 -7.58 7.54 -9.34
C GLU A 54 -8.48 6.82 -10.35
N LEU A 55 -9.25 5.84 -9.88
CA LEU A 55 -10.37 5.26 -10.61
C LEU A 55 -11.67 5.43 -9.81
N ARG A 56 -12.65 6.05 -10.49
CA ARG A 56 -13.98 6.34 -9.94
C ARG A 56 -15.03 6.07 -11.01
N THR A 57 -15.90 5.10 -10.75
CA THR A 57 -17.01 4.76 -11.64
C THR A 57 -18.24 5.63 -11.41
N SER A 58 -18.43 6.13 -10.19
CA SER A 58 -19.53 7.03 -9.82
C SER A 58 -19.11 7.95 -8.66
N PRO A 59 -19.58 9.22 -8.62
CA PRO A 59 -19.38 10.11 -7.48
C PRO A 59 -19.97 9.57 -6.17
N LEU A 60 -20.99 8.72 -6.25
CA LEU A 60 -21.68 8.15 -5.08
C LEU A 60 -21.03 6.85 -4.57
N LEU A 61 -20.08 6.30 -5.32
CA LEU A 61 -19.38 5.07 -4.97
C LEU A 61 -17.97 5.37 -4.49
N ARG A 62 -17.43 4.44 -3.71
CA ARG A 62 -16.04 4.49 -3.24
C ARG A 62 -15.08 4.40 -4.43
N SER A 63 -14.16 5.35 -4.54
CA SER A 63 -13.06 5.31 -5.51
C SER A 63 -11.83 4.60 -4.96
N ILE A 64 -10.87 4.35 -5.85
CA ILE A 64 -9.55 3.83 -5.50
C ILE A 64 -8.48 4.75 -6.06
N ARG A 65 -7.33 4.80 -5.40
CA ARG A 65 -6.11 5.42 -5.92
C ARG A 65 -5.03 4.37 -5.91
N MET A 66 -4.52 4.05 -7.09
CA MET A 66 -3.44 3.10 -7.29
C MET A 66 -2.11 3.84 -7.21
N ASP A 67 -1.13 3.26 -6.55
CA ASP A 67 0.21 3.87 -6.46
C ASP A 67 0.86 3.93 -7.85
N VAL A 68 0.89 2.83 -8.59
CA VAL A 68 1.44 2.79 -9.96
C VAL A 68 0.62 1.88 -10.86
N TYR A 69 0.11 2.43 -11.96
CA TYR A 69 -0.59 1.71 -13.03
C TYR A 69 0.26 1.63 -14.29
N ALA A 70 0.37 0.45 -14.90
CA ALA A 70 0.99 0.27 -16.22
C ALA A 70 0.29 -0.80 -17.06
N MET A 71 0.54 -0.76 -18.37
CA MET A 71 0.07 -1.76 -19.34
C MET A 71 1.25 -2.17 -20.23
N ASP A 72 1.42 -3.47 -20.48
CA ASP A 72 2.41 -3.98 -21.42
C ASP A 72 1.85 -4.17 -22.85
N GLU A 73 2.73 -4.53 -23.79
CA GLU A 73 2.37 -4.77 -25.19
C GLU A 73 1.40 -5.96 -25.38
N GLU A 74 1.41 -6.92 -24.44
CA GLU A 74 0.44 -8.03 -24.36
C GLU A 74 -0.90 -7.58 -23.76
N LYS A 75 -1.05 -6.28 -23.45
CA LYS A 75 -2.23 -5.66 -22.84
C LYS A 75 -2.49 -6.13 -21.40
N ILE A 76 -1.50 -6.69 -20.72
CA ILE A 76 -1.61 -7.05 -19.30
C ILE A 76 -1.48 -5.78 -18.47
N ILE A 77 -2.36 -5.62 -17.49
CA ILE A 77 -2.36 -4.48 -16.56
C ILE A 77 -1.61 -4.83 -15.29
N TYR A 78 -0.78 -3.90 -14.83
CA TYR A 78 -0.06 -3.99 -13.56
C TYR A 78 -0.49 -2.84 -12.65
N ASN A 79 -0.95 -3.18 -11.45
CA ASN A 79 -1.04 -2.26 -10.32
C ASN A 79 0.03 -2.63 -9.29
N SER A 80 1.04 -1.78 -9.13
CA SER A 80 2.13 -1.96 -8.16
C SER A 80 1.92 -1.02 -6.97
N GLU A 81 1.85 -1.60 -5.77
CA GLU A 81 1.49 -0.92 -4.53
C GLU A 81 2.58 -1.10 -3.47
N MET A 82 2.92 -0.03 -2.75
CA MET A 82 3.88 -0.09 -1.64
C MET A 82 3.18 0.14 -0.29
N GLN A 83 3.17 -0.88 0.55
CA GLN A 83 2.44 -0.83 1.82
C GLN A 83 3.37 -1.03 3.03
N LYS A 84 3.96 0.06 3.51
CA LYS A 84 4.87 0.08 4.68
C LYS A 84 4.21 -0.29 6.00
N GLN A 85 2.97 0.13 6.23
CA GLN A 85 2.25 -0.12 7.47
C GLN A 85 1.41 -1.39 7.40
N LEU A 86 1.37 -2.16 8.49
CA LEU A 86 0.52 -3.34 8.60
C LEU A 86 -0.96 -2.94 8.50
N LYS A 87 -1.65 -3.51 7.52
CA LYS A 87 -3.10 -3.38 7.35
C LYS A 87 -3.71 -4.75 7.07
N TYR A 88 -4.58 -5.20 7.96
CA TYR A 88 -5.23 -6.51 7.86
C TYR A 88 -6.34 -6.57 6.81
N ASP A 89 -6.72 -5.44 6.22
CA ASP A 89 -7.76 -5.36 5.19
C ASP A 89 -7.26 -5.64 3.76
N LEU A 90 -5.94 -5.83 3.58
CA LEU A 90 -5.29 -5.99 2.27
C LEU A 90 -5.95 -7.03 1.35
N PRO A 91 -6.31 -8.24 1.81
CA PRO A 91 -6.96 -9.21 0.92
C PRO A 91 -8.30 -8.70 0.38
N LYS A 92 -9.16 -8.15 1.23
CA LYS A 92 -10.45 -7.60 0.80
C LYS A 92 -10.28 -6.33 -0.04
N ARG A 93 -9.31 -5.48 0.31
CA ARG A 93 -8.99 -4.25 -0.42
C ARG A 93 -8.48 -4.53 -1.83
N SER A 94 -7.60 -5.52 -1.99
CA SER A 94 -7.12 -5.95 -3.31
C SER A 94 -8.25 -6.48 -4.20
N ARG A 95 -9.25 -7.17 -3.62
CA ARG A 95 -10.45 -7.60 -4.37
C ARG A 95 -11.28 -6.40 -4.82
N PHE A 96 -11.43 -5.39 -3.97
CA PHE A 96 -12.14 -4.16 -4.34
C PHE A 96 -11.40 -3.38 -5.43
N TYR A 97 -10.07 -3.24 -5.31
CA TYR A 97 -9.22 -2.64 -6.35
C TYR A 97 -9.38 -3.35 -7.68
N GLN A 98 -9.30 -4.70 -7.68
CA GLN A 98 -9.56 -5.51 -8.87
C GLN A 98 -10.89 -5.15 -9.52
N SER A 99 -11.98 -5.14 -8.75
CA SER A 99 -13.32 -4.91 -9.31
C SER A 99 -13.48 -3.56 -10.01
N LEU A 100 -12.84 -2.49 -9.51
CA LEU A 100 -12.91 -1.19 -10.16
C LEU A 100 -11.97 -1.08 -11.37
N MET A 101 -10.82 -1.77 -11.33
CA MET A 101 -9.98 -1.90 -12.52
C MET A 101 -10.75 -2.63 -13.62
N ASP A 102 -11.31 -3.80 -13.33
CA ASP A 102 -12.07 -4.60 -14.31
C ASP A 102 -13.23 -3.81 -14.91
N ALA A 103 -13.96 -3.07 -14.08
CA ALA A 103 -15.06 -2.21 -14.51
C ALA A 103 -14.61 -1.08 -15.47
N SER A 104 -13.34 -0.67 -15.41
CA SER A 104 -12.78 0.37 -16.28
C SER A 104 -12.16 -0.17 -17.58
N LEU A 105 -11.96 -1.49 -17.68
CA LEU A 105 -11.24 -2.13 -18.80
C LEU A 105 -12.17 -2.64 -19.90
N LEU A 106 -13.48 -2.76 -19.62
CA LEU A 106 -14.48 -3.11 -20.61
C LEU A 106 -15.30 -1.88 -21.02
N GLU A 107 -15.42 -1.68 -22.32
CA GLU A 107 -16.23 -0.60 -22.89
C GLU A 107 -17.73 -0.80 -22.58
N PRO A 108 -18.48 0.27 -22.27
CA PRO A 108 -19.92 0.22 -22.11
C PRO A 108 -20.62 -0.42 -23.32
N GLY A 109 -21.48 -1.41 -23.06
CA GLY A 109 -22.20 -2.12 -24.11
C GLY A 109 -21.45 -3.31 -24.73
N SER A 110 -20.22 -3.60 -24.30
CA SER A 110 -19.54 -4.84 -24.68
C SER A 110 -20.31 -6.06 -24.19
N ILE A 111 -20.60 -7.01 -25.09
CA ILE A 111 -21.23 -8.30 -24.76
C ILE A 111 -20.20 -9.42 -24.54
N HIS A 112 -18.92 -9.15 -24.81
CA HIS A 112 -17.85 -10.14 -24.78
C HIS A 112 -16.91 -9.89 -23.60
N PHE A 113 -17.10 -10.64 -22.50
CA PHE A 113 -16.26 -10.53 -21.30
C PHE A 113 -14.82 -11.03 -21.51
N ASN A 114 -14.58 -11.89 -22.50
CA ASN A 114 -13.23 -12.37 -22.84
C ASN A 114 -12.32 -11.28 -23.43
N LEU A 115 -12.83 -10.06 -23.64
CA LEU A 115 -12.01 -8.89 -23.98
C LEU A 115 -11.34 -8.27 -22.75
N LEU A 116 -11.72 -8.69 -21.54
CA LEU A 116 -11.14 -8.20 -20.30
C LEU A 116 -9.65 -8.55 -20.25
N ASN A 117 -8.83 -7.56 -19.91
CA ASN A 117 -7.39 -7.75 -19.80
C ASN A 117 -7.03 -8.66 -18.63
N ASP A 118 -5.94 -9.41 -18.77
CA ASP A 118 -5.24 -9.98 -17.64
C ASP A 118 -4.69 -8.86 -16.75
N THR A 119 -4.70 -9.09 -15.43
CA THR A 119 -4.38 -8.08 -14.43
C THR A 119 -3.52 -8.66 -13.30
N TYR A 120 -2.59 -7.85 -12.82
CA TYR A 120 -1.73 -8.15 -11.70
C TYR A 120 -1.83 -7.04 -10.66
N ILE A 121 -2.29 -7.37 -9.45
CA ILE A 121 -2.12 -6.50 -8.28
C ILE A 121 -0.91 -6.99 -7.51
N ILE A 122 0.15 -6.18 -7.46
CA ILE A 122 1.43 -6.49 -6.84
C ILE A 122 1.60 -5.59 -5.63
N VAL A 123 1.57 -6.15 -4.43
CA VAL A 123 1.73 -5.40 -3.18
C VAL A 123 3.04 -5.79 -2.52
N ILE A 124 3.93 -4.81 -2.30
CA ILE A 124 5.20 -5.01 -1.60
C ILE A 124 5.05 -4.55 -0.15
N THR A 125 5.52 -5.36 0.80
CA THR A 125 5.36 -5.13 2.24
C THR A 125 6.62 -5.50 3.03
N PRO A 126 6.94 -4.76 4.11
CA PRO A 126 8.03 -5.10 5.04
C PRO A 126 7.59 -6.03 6.17
N TYR A 127 6.58 -6.86 5.93
CA TYR A 127 6.03 -7.77 6.89
C TYR A 127 5.34 -8.92 6.17
N ASP A 128 5.26 -10.04 6.85
CA ASP A 128 4.60 -11.21 6.29
C ASP A 128 3.09 -11.15 6.53
N ILE A 129 2.34 -10.89 5.46
CA ILE A 129 0.86 -10.81 5.51
C ILE A 129 0.23 -12.15 5.90
N PHE A 130 0.85 -13.28 5.51
CA PHE A 130 0.26 -14.61 5.64
C PHE A 130 0.96 -15.49 6.68
N GLY A 131 2.11 -15.07 7.18
CA GLY A 131 2.85 -15.76 8.25
C GLY A 131 3.52 -17.07 7.82
N LEU A 132 3.76 -17.27 6.52
CA LEU A 132 4.39 -18.48 5.99
C LEU A 132 5.90 -18.31 5.71
N GLY A 133 6.48 -17.16 6.04
CA GLY A 133 7.90 -16.85 5.87
C GLY A 133 8.35 -16.61 4.42
N LYS A 134 7.42 -16.52 3.45
CA LYS A 134 7.80 -16.45 2.03
C LYS A 134 8.09 -15.03 1.55
N TYR A 135 9.02 -14.89 0.61
CA TYR A 135 9.25 -13.63 -0.13
C TYR A 135 8.10 -13.29 -1.08
N LYS A 136 7.45 -14.31 -1.65
CA LYS A 136 6.42 -14.15 -2.68
C LYS A 136 5.24 -15.08 -2.41
N TYR A 137 4.05 -14.48 -2.42
CA TYR A 137 2.77 -15.16 -2.43
C TYR A 137 2.04 -14.80 -3.72
N THR A 138 1.68 -15.79 -4.53
CA THR A 138 0.90 -15.58 -5.75
C THR A 138 -0.43 -16.29 -5.63
N PHE A 139 -1.51 -15.55 -5.75
CA PHE A 139 -2.88 -16.05 -5.67
C PHE A 139 -3.56 -15.93 -7.03
N ARG A 140 -4.24 -17.02 -7.39
CA ARG A 140 -5.16 -17.14 -8.54
C ARG A 140 -6.42 -17.84 -8.05
N ALA A 141 -7.54 -17.63 -8.73
CA ALA A 141 -8.72 -18.45 -8.48
C ALA A 141 -8.42 -19.91 -8.86
N ARG A 142 -8.80 -20.86 -8.00
CA ARG A 142 -8.57 -22.29 -8.19
C ARG A 142 -9.80 -23.09 -7.79
N CYS A 143 -9.91 -24.31 -8.32
CA CYS A 143 -10.93 -25.28 -7.91
C CYS A 143 -10.55 -25.91 -6.56
N ASP A 144 -11.50 -25.99 -5.63
CA ASP A 144 -11.27 -26.59 -4.31
C ASP A 144 -11.26 -28.13 -4.37
N GLU A 145 -11.98 -28.72 -5.33
CA GLU A 145 -12.02 -30.17 -5.57
C GLU A 145 -10.78 -30.69 -6.32
N ALA A 146 -10.11 -29.83 -7.09
CA ALA A 146 -8.92 -30.15 -7.88
C ALA A 146 -7.92 -29.00 -7.81
N LEU A 147 -6.99 -29.06 -6.84
CA LEU A 147 -6.11 -27.95 -6.49
C LEU A 147 -5.15 -27.51 -7.61
N ASP A 148 -4.86 -28.39 -8.57
CA ASP A 148 -4.04 -28.10 -9.74
C ASP A 148 -4.82 -27.37 -10.85
N CYS A 149 -6.15 -27.32 -10.76
CA CYS A 149 -7.02 -26.64 -11.72
C CYS A 149 -7.18 -25.15 -11.35
N ILE A 150 -6.41 -24.30 -12.04
CA ILE A 150 -6.50 -22.85 -11.95
C ILE A 150 -7.60 -22.33 -12.88
N LEU A 151 -8.46 -21.43 -12.38
CA LEU A 151 -9.43 -20.73 -13.21
C LEU A 151 -8.68 -19.69 -14.08
N PRO A 152 -8.80 -19.73 -15.41
CA PRO A 152 -8.09 -18.80 -16.30
C PRO A 152 -8.87 -17.49 -16.46
N ASP A 153 -9.12 -16.79 -15.35
CA ASP A 153 -9.85 -15.50 -15.33
C ASP A 153 -8.94 -14.28 -15.49
N GLY A 154 -7.63 -14.49 -15.66
CA GLY A 154 -6.65 -13.42 -15.87
C GLY A 154 -6.33 -12.59 -14.62
N ALA A 155 -6.94 -12.86 -13.47
CA ALA A 155 -6.77 -12.05 -12.26
C ALA A 155 -5.73 -12.64 -11.30
N VAL A 156 -4.58 -11.98 -11.19
CA VAL A 156 -3.46 -12.41 -10.34
C VAL A 156 -3.20 -11.41 -9.23
N ARG A 157 -3.03 -11.92 -8.00
CA ARG A 157 -2.63 -11.10 -6.85
C ARG A 157 -1.31 -11.60 -6.30
N MET A 158 -0.33 -10.71 -6.24
CA MET A 158 1.00 -10.99 -5.74
C MET A 158 1.24 -10.16 -4.48
N PHE A 159 1.58 -10.83 -3.39
CA PHE A 159 2.02 -10.16 -2.16
C PHE A 159 3.50 -10.51 -1.95
N LEU A 160 4.33 -9.49 -1.96
CA LEU A 160 5.77 -9.61 -1.79
C LEU A 160 6.15 -9.13 -0.39
N ASN A 161 6.98 -9.92 0.29
CA ASN A 161 7.46 -9.65 1.63
C ASN A 161 8.98 -9.46 1.56
N THR A 162 9.47 -8.29 2.00
CA THR A 162 10.91 -7.99 2.00
C THR A 162 11.72 -8.83 2.99
N ARG A 163 11.04 -9.51 3.90
CA ARG A 163 11.63 -10.32 4.98
C ARG A 163 11.32 -11.81 4.83
N GLY A 164 11.19 -12.29 3.59
CA GLY A 164 11.10 -13.73 3.34
C GLY A 164 12.37 -14.47 3.76
N ASN A 165 12.28 -15.79 3.90
CA ASN A 165 13.43 -16.65 4.27
C ASN A 165 13.63 -17.85 3.33
N ASN A 166 12.85 -17.91 2.24
CA ASN A 166 12.83 -19.00 1.26
C ASN A 166 13.50 -18.60 -0.07
N ARG A 167 14.72 -18.06 -0.02
CA ARG A 167 15.44 -17.50 -1.18
C ARG A 167 15.52 -18.45 -2.37
N GLU A 168 15.73 -19.74 -2.09
CA GLU A 168 15.80 -20.81 -3.10
C GLU A 168 14.51 -21.01 -3.91
N GLU A 169 13.34 -20.59 -3.39
CA GLU A 169 12.06 -20.74 -4.09
C GLU A 169 11.75 -19.60 -5.08
N VAL A 170 12.40 -18.45 -4.94
CA VAL A 170 12.08 -17.23 -5.72
C VAL A 170 13.23 -16.73 -6.58
N GLY A 171 14.44 -17.26 -6.39
CA GLY A 171 15.65 -16.83 -7.09
C GLY A 171 16.37 -15.68 -6.39
N ALA A 172 17.68 -15.61 -6.62
CA ALA A 172 18.58 -14.67 -5.95
C ALA A 172 18.26 -13.21 -6.27
N GLU A 173 17.83 -12.91 -7.50
CA GLU A 173 17.58 -11.54 -7.94
C GLU A 173 16.33 -10.94 -7.28
N LEU A 174 15.20 -11.66 -7.28
CA LEU A 174 13.97 -11.18 -6.63
C LEU A 174 14.15 -11.04 -5.12
N ALA A 175 14.73 -12.04 -4.45
CA ALA A 175 15.00 -11.94 -3.02
C ALA A 175 15.95 -10.78 -2.69
N GLY A 176 17.03 -10.62 -3.47
CA GLY A 176 17.98 -9.52 -3.33
C GLY A 176 17.33 -8.15 -3.54
N PHE A 177 16.47 -7.99 -4.56
CA PHE A 177 15.72 -6.77 -4.79
C PHE A 177 14.78 -6.44 -3.62
N LEU A 178 14.07 -7.44 -3.09
CA LEU A 178 13.15 -7.25 -1.96
C LEU A 178 13.90 -6.85 -0.68
N GLU A 179 15.03 -7.48 -0.38
CA GLU A 179 15.91 -7.09 0.74
C GLU A 179 16.49 -5.68 0.55
N TYR A 180 16.87 -5.34 -0.69
CA TYR A 180 17.32 -4.00 -1.07
C TYR A 180 16.20 -2.97 -0.90
N ALA A 181 14.97 -3.25 -1.31
CA ALA A 181 13.86 -2.29 -1.24
C ALA A 181 13.60 -1.79 0.19
N GLU A 182 13.83 -2.62 1.20
CA GLU A 182 13.65 -2.26 2.60
C GLU A 182 14.69 -1.25 3.11
N LYS A 183 15.92 -1.29 2.60
CA LYS A 183 17.02 -0.42 3.08
C LYS A 183 17.42 0.66 2.09
N THR A 184 17.39 0.34 0.80
CA THR A 184 17.68 1.23 -0.33
C THR A 184 19.05 1.89 -0.19
N ASP A 185 20.07 1.07 0.09
CA ASP A 185 21.45 1.51 0.31
C ASP A 185 22.42 0.78 -0.63
N GLU A 186 23.65 1.30 -0.71
CA GLU A 186 24.68 0.77 -1.60
C GLU A 186 25.15 -0.63 -1.16
N GLU A 187 25.24 -0.88 0.14
CA GLU A 187 25.70 -2.16 0.70
C GLU A 187 24.77 -3.31 0.28
N THR A 188 23.45 -3.13 0.43
CA THR A 188 22.44 -4.11 0.02
C THR A 188 22.38 -4.27 -1.50
N MET A 189 22.51 -3.18 -2.25
CA MET A 189 22.60 -3.23 -3.71
C MET A 189 23.78 -4.09 -4.16
N LEU A 190 24.99 -3.84 -3.63
CA LEU A 190 26.20 -4.58 -3.99
C LEU A 190 26.08 -6.08 -3.67
N LYS A 191 25.44 -6.43 -2.54
CA LYS A 191 25.18 -7.83 -2.16
C LYS A 191 24.28 -8.58 -3.13
N THR A 192 23.42 -7.88 -3.88
CA THR A 192 22.54 -8.54 -4.86
C THR A 192 23.32 -9.11 -6.05
N GLY A 193 24.44 -8.48 -6.44
CA GLY A 193 25.17 -8.79 -7.67
C GLY A 193 24.35 -8.60 -8.95
N SER A 194 23.18 -7.98 -8.89
CA SER A 194 22.28 -7.79 -10.04
C SER A 194 22.51 -6.43 -10.70
N ASP A 195 22.77 -6.45 -12.01
CA ASP A 195 22.85 -5.24 -12.83
C ASP A 195 21.52 -4.48 -12.87
N ALA A 196 20.39 -5.20 -12.79
CA ALA A 196 19.05 -4.61 -12.74
C ALA A 196 18.84 -3.82 -11.43
N VAL A 197 19.22 -4.39 -10.28
CA VAL A 197 19.18 -3.70 -8.98
C VAL A 197 20.16 -2.53 -8.95
N ARG A 198 21.34 -2.67 -9.54
CA ARG A 198 22.30 -1.55 -9.67
C ARG A 198 21.71 -0.38 -10.47
N LYS A 199 21.07 -0.66 -11.61
CA LYS A 199 20.38 0.35 -12.42
C LYS A 199 19.28 1.08 -11.63
N ILE A 200 18.49 0.35 -10.85
CA ILE A 200 17.46 0.92 -9.96
C ILE A 200 18.11 1.84 -8.92
N HIS A 201 19.19 1.38 -8.28
CA HIS A 201 19.91 2.16 -7.28
C HIS A 201 20.51 3.45 -7.84
N GLU A 202 21.15 3.40 -9.02
CA GLU A 202 21.69 4.59 -9.69
C GLU A 202 20.61 5.63 -9.98
N HIS A 203 19.41 5.20 -10.38
CA HIS A 203 18.29 6.10 -10.59
C HIS A 203 17.79 6.72 -9.28
N ILE A 204 17.64 5.92 -8.23
CA ILE A 204 17.25 6.40 -6.89
C ILE A 204 18.26 7.41 -6.36
N SER A 205 19.55 7.16 -6.54
CA SER A 205 20.61 8.09 -6.11
C SER A 205 20.52 9.44 -6.83
N LYS A 206 20.15 9.45 -8.11
CA LYS A 206 19.88 10.70 -8.85
C LYS A 206 18.65 11.43 -8.32
N ILE A 207 17.56 10.71 -8.02
CA ILE A 207 16.34 11.27 -7.41
C ILE A 207 16.67 11.90 -6.06
N LYS A 208 17.39 11.18 -5.19
CA LYS A 208 17.77 11.65 -3.85
C LYS A 208 18.72 12.86 -3.87
N ALA A 209 19.51 13.01 -4.92
CA ALA A 209 20.42 14.14 -5.12
C ALA A 209 19.78 15.34 -5.84
N SER A 210 18.56 15.20 -6.36
CA SER A 210 17.87 16.25 -7.11
C SER A 210 17.27 17.30 -6.20
N GLU A 211 17.64 18.57 -6.41
CA GLU A 211 17.05 19.72 -5.71
C GLU A 211 15.55 19.85 -6.02
N GLU A 212 15.17 19.69 -7.29
CA GLU A 212 13.76 19.70 -7.73
C GLU A 212 12.94 18.64 -6.97
N MET A 213 13.49 17.43 -6.84
CA MET A 213 12.82 16.38 -6.09
C MET A 213 12.78 16.68 -4.59
N GLY A 214 13.83 17.31 -4.06
CA GLY A 214 13.84 17.84 -2.70
C GLY A 214 12.67 18.80 -2.45
N VAL A 215 12.43 19.75 -3.35
CA VAL A 215 11.29 20.68 -3.27
C VAL A 215 9.95 19.94 -3.33
N ARG A 216 9.77 19.02 -4.29
CA ARG A 216 8.55 18.19 -4.39
C ARG A 216 8.29 17.42 -3.10
N TYR A 217 9.33 16.85 -2.49
CA TYR A 217 9.21 16.11 -1.24
C TYR A 217 8.83 17.00 -0.06
N MET A 218 9.44 18.19 0.05
CA MET A 218 9.13 19.16 1.10
C MET A 218 7.65 19.57 1.04
N GLN A 219 7.14 19.88 -0.15
CA GLN A 219 5.74 20.23 -0.35
C GLN A 219 4.80 19.09 0.07
N ALA A 220 5.06 17.87 -0.42
CA ALA A 220 4.27 16.69 -0.05
C ALA A 220 4.32 16.40 1.47
N TRP A 221 5.44 16.69 2.13
CA TRP A 221 5.57 16.54 3.57
C TRP A 221 4.77 17.61 4.34
N GLU A 222 4.85 18.87 3.92
CA GLU A 222 4.11 19.98 4.52
C GLU A 222 2.60 19.76 4.46
N GLU A 223 2.07 19.39 3.29
CA GLU A 223 0.65 19.04 3.09
C GLU A 223 0.22 17.92 4.05
N LYS A 224 1.01 16.84 4.12
CA LYS A 224 0.73 15.70 5.00
C LYS A 224 0.78 16.05 6.49
N VAL A 225 1.62 17.00 6.88
CA VAL A 225 1.67 17.49 8.27
C VAL A 225 0.42 18.30 8.58
N GLN A 226 0.01 19.20 7.68
CA GLN A 226 -1.22 19.99 7.83
C GLN A 226 -2.45 19.08 7.98
N GLU A 227 -2.64 18.12 7.07
CA GLU A 227 -3.74 17.13 7.16
C GLU A 227 -3.74 16.40 8.51
N ARG A 228 -2.55 16.04 9.02
CA ARG A 228 -2.43 15.33 10.29
C ARG A 228 -2.73 16.23 11.49
N GLU A 229 -2.37 17.50 11.42
CA GLU A 229 -2.68 18.47 12.48
C GLU A 229 -4.17 18.77 12.53
N GLU A 230 -4.81 18.95 11.39
CA GLU A 230 -6.27 19.08 11.24
C GLU A 230 -6.99 17.86 11.83
N GLY A 231 -6.65 16.66 11.37
CA GLY A 231 -7.26 15.43 11.90
C GLY A 231 -7.02 15.20 13.40
N ARG A 232 -5.87 15.64 13.93
CA ARG A 232 -5.61 15.62 15.39
C ARG A 232 -6.42 16.69 16.13
N SER A 233 -6.71 17.82 15.51
CA SER A 233 -7.53 18.88 16.10
C SER A 233 -8.98 18.41 16.19
N GLU A 234 -9.52 17.89 15.09
CA GLU A 234 -10.86 17.31 15.00
C GLU A 234 -11.05 16.18 16.00
N GLY A 235 -10.16 15.18 16.03
CA GLY A 235 -10.26 14.06 16.98
C GLY A 235 -10.19 14.50 18.46
N ARG A 236 -9.46 15.58 18.77
CA ARG A 236 -9.47 16.16 20.14
C ARG A 236 -10.76 16.93 20.43
N ALA A 237 -11.41 17.51 19.43
CA ALA A 237 -12.70 18.16 19.62
C ALA A 237 -13.79 17.11 19.87
N GLU A 238 -13.86 16.08 19.03
CA GLU A 238 -14.79 14.96 19.17
C GLU A 238 -14.63 14.23 20.50
N GLY A 239 -13.40 13.84 20.86
CA GLY A 239 -13.16 13.14 22.13
C GLY A 239 -13.51 13.98 23.38
N ARG A 240 -13.44 15.32 23.30
CA ARG A 240 -13.92 16.17 24.40
C ARG A 240 -15.44 16.21 24.49
N VAL A 241 -16.14 16.10 23.36
CA VAL A 241 -17.61 16.03 23.33
C VAL A 241 -18.08 14.70 23.88
N GLU A 242 -17.52 13.59 23.39
CA GLU A 242 -17.83 12.24 23.86
C GLU A 242 -17.54 12.08 25.36
N GLY A 243 -16.34 12.43 25.82
CA GLY A 243 -16.00 12.32 27.24
C GLY A 243 -16.86 13.19 28.16
N ARG A 244 -17.36 14.34 27.69
CA ARG A 244 -18.35 15.14 28.46
C ARG A 244 -19.72 14.48 28.51
N ALA A 245 -20.14 13.78 27.46
CA ALA A 245 -21.39 13.06 27.43
C ALA A 245 -21.34 11.82 28.33
N GLU A 246 -20.26 11.04 28.26
CA GLU A 246 -20.02 9.89 29.14
C GLU A 246 -19.96 10.31 30.61
N GLY A 247 -19.15 11.33 30.95
CA GLY A 247 -19.06 11.82 32.32
C GLY A 247 -20.38 12.39 32.88
N ARG A 248 -21.27 12.92 32.02
CA ARG A 248 -22.63 13.30 32.43
C ARG A 248 -23.50 12.08 32.72
N ASN A 249 -23.43 11.04 31.90
CA ASN A 249 -24.19 9.82 32.11
C ASN A 249 -23.74 9.08 33.38
N GLU A 250 -22.42 8.91 33.58
CA GLU A 250 -21.87 8.33 34.81
C GLU A 250 -22.25 9.18 36.03
N GLY A 251 -22.14 10.51 35.92
CA GLY A 251 -22.55 11.42 36.99
C GLY A 251 -24.04 11.35 37.35
N ILE A 252 -24.93 11.00 36.42
CA ILE A 252 -26.35 10.76 36.68
C ILE A 252 -26.56 9.40 37.36
N GLU A 253 -25.82 8.37 36.96
CA GLU A 253 -25.92 7.02 37.51
C GLU A 253 -25.50 6.96 39.00
N TYR A 254 -24.50 7.75 39.40
CA TYR A 254 -24.06 7.83 40.81
C TYR A 254 -24.85 8.85 41.67
N ASN A 255 -25.77 9.61 41.09
CA ASN A 255 -26.61 10.57 41.81
C ASN A 255 -27.95 9.94 42.23
N VAL A 256 -27.88 8.76 42.84
CA VAL A 256 -29.05 8.13 43.48
C VAL A 256 -29.49 9.04 44.62
N PRO A 257 -30.76 9.51 44.67
CA PRO A 257 -31.24 10.35 45.74
C PRO A 257 -31.02 9.64 47.07
N ILE A 258 -30.21 10.23 47.96
CA ILE A 258 -30.18 9.79 49.35
C ILE A 258 -31.54 10.19 49.92
N ASP A 259 -32.40 9.19 50.14
CA ASP A 259 -33.65 9.40 50.86
C ASP A 259 -33.32 9.87 52.28
N VAL A 260 -33.55 11.15 52.52
CA VAL A 260 -33.33 11.83 53.81
C VAL A 260 -34.22 11.25 54.91
N ASP A 261 -35.31 10.53 54.60
CA ASP A 261 -36.12 9.83 55.60
C ASP A 261 -35.41 8.59 56.16
N THR A 262 -34.53 7.94 55.40
CA THR A 262 -33.71 6.83 55.90
C THR A 262 -32.66 7.26 56.93
N LEU A 263 -32.16 8.50 56.85
CA LEU A 263 -31.18 9.03 57.80
C LEU A 263 -31.80 9.53 59.11
N ARG A 264 -33.08 9.90 59.11
CA ARG A 264 -33.79 10.37 60.33
C ARG A 264 -34.26 9.26 61.27
N ARG A 265 -34.23 8.00 60.84
CA ARG A 265 -34.63 6.83 61.68
C ARG A 265 -33.48 6.17 62.46
N ARG A 266 -32.29 6.78 62.50
CA ARG A 266 -31.13 6.28 63.26
C ARG A 266 -30.52 7.35 64.18
N VAL A 267 -31.30 7.84 65.13
CA VAL A 267 -30.78 8.38 66.40
C VAL A 267 -31.73 7.87 67.49
N PRO A 268 -31.22 7.38 68.65
CA PRO A 268 -31.95 6.48 69.56
C PRO A 268 -33.28 7.03 70.08
#